data_AF-A0A507BCH6-F1
#
_entry.id   AF-A0A507BCH6-F1
#
_cell.length_a   1.000
_cell.length_b   1.000
_cell.length_c   1.000
_cell.angle_alpha   90.00
_cell.angle_beta   90.00
_cell.angle_gamma   90.00
#
_symmetry.space_group_name_H-M   'P 1'
#
loop_
_entity.id
_entity.type
_entity.pdbx_description
1 polymer ?
#
loop_
_entity_poly.entity_id
_entity_poly.type
_entity_poly.pdbx_seq_one_letter_code
_entity_poly.pdbx_strand_id
1 'polypeptide(L)'
;MAVAQVPRNFKLLAELEKGEKGMGAGACSYGLEDPEDIYMSNWRGTIWGPPHGNHENRIYELKMNCGPNYPKEPPLIHFVSQINLPGVSPQDGLVDKNSIGILRDWERIAAELAKNPRPKDDHLSLESALIAIRKYALHIHHAWYREQMLTIGFLLGFALYRALLQQAPKVPLPGDLVAQFGPVHPIKHLIRGSFRRNKNDTSQRLVAAALDNGYRCLDLLTRAANPSSSEHASILSFLHSRLASVLASRAYFSDPANPPPKHPSTAPHPARTPLLTKDPATGTYSPTARPLPQEKLGGSGRRKVPRLAATAAGHPFLRVRKPQSPALSRVLRDLGDKRQARITLALELDEEGRWLAETEDEWEARLGGAAEDGSAGGPAAKKKKETYAASAVLGRQYLNGKLNGEKADMIARAAAMLRVVEAEAEAAAREKEERKARRRAAWEARQRLAEGEGTEKGPA
;
A
#
# COMPACT_ATOMS: atom_id res chain seq x y z
N MET A 1 -12.38 -5.33 49.22
CA MET A 1 -11.53 -4.25 49.74
C MET A 1 -12.02 -2.95 49.15
N ALA A 2 -12.33 -1.93 49.96
CA ALA A 2 -12.72 -0.62 49.44
C ALA A 2 -11.50 0.01 48.74
N VAL A 3 -11.61 0.25 47.44
CA VAL A 3 -10.55 0.90 46.65
C VAL A 3 -10.52 2.37 47.07
N ALA A 4 -9.34 2.87 47.45
CA ALA A 4 -9.17 4.27 47.83
C ALA A 4 -9.50 5.19 46.64
N GLN A 5 -10.62 5.91 46.71
CA GLN A 5 -11.00 6.89 45.69
C GLN A 5 -10.27 8.21 45.95
N VAL A 6 -9.59 8.72 44.92
CA VAL A 6 -8.99 10.06 44.97
C VAL A 6 -10.11 11.10 45.04
N PRO A 7 -10.13 12.00 46.05
CA PRO A 7 -11.15 13.04 46.14
C PRO A 7 -11.11 13.99 44.93
N ARG A 8 -12.27 14.53 44.55
CA ARG A 8 -12.46 15.45 43.40
C ARG A 8 -11.38 16.54 43.33
N ASN A 9 -11.13 17.25 44.43
CA ASN A 9 -10.22 18.39 44.42
C ASN A 9 -8.77 17.97 44.15
N PHE A 10 -8.31 16.83 44.65
CA PHE A 10 -6.97 16.31 44.35
C PHE A 10 -6.83 15.89 42.88
N LYS A 11 -7.90 15.32 42.30
CA LYS A 11 -7.95 15.01 40.88
C LYS A 11 -7.84 16.28 40.02
N LEU A 12 -8.62 17.30 40.35
CA LEU A 12 -8.62 18.59 39.63
C LEU A 12 -7.28 19.34 39.78
N LEU A 13 -6.64 19.29 40.96
CA LEU A 13 -5.29 19.84 41.15
C LEU A 13 -4.25 19.12 40.29
N ALA A 14 -4.32 17.79 40.19
CA ALA A 14 -3.42 17.02 39.33
C ALA A 14 -3.64 17.37 37.84
N GLU A 15 -4.88 17.61 37.43
CA GLU A 15 -5.18 18.08 36.07
C GLU A 15 -4.71 19.52 35.83
N LEU A 16 -4.81 20.41 36.83
CA LEU A 16 -4.30 21.78 36.74
C LEU A 16 -2.78 21.78 36.53
N GLU A 17 -2.06 21.04 37.38
CA GLU A 17 -0.60 20.91 37.28
C GLU A 17 -0.18 20.32 35.92
N LYS A 18 -0.94 19.34 35.40
CA LYS A 18 -0.70 18.74 34.09
C LYS A 18 -0.96 19.72 32.94
N GLY A 19 -2.02 20.52 33.05
CA GLY A 19 -2.38 21.57 32.09
C GLY A 19 -1.34 22.69 32.02
N GLU A 20 -0.90 23.21 33.17
CA GLU A 20 0.11 24.27 33.26
C GLU A 20 1.49 23.83 32.77
N LYS A 21 1.87 22.58 33.03
CA LYS A 21 3.14 22.02 32.53
C LYS A 21 3.12 21.69 31.04
N GLY A 22 1.98 21.80 30.37
CA GLY A 22 1.84 21.47 28.95
C GLY A 22 2.13 20.00 28.65
N MET A 23 1.96 19.09 29.63
CA MET A 23 2.32 17.66 29.53
C MET A 23 1.27 16.82 28.77
N GLY A 24 0.59 17.42 27.79
CA GLY A 24 -0.48 16.80 27.03
C GLY A 24 -0.16 16.59 25.55
N ALA A 25 -1.07 15.95 24.83
CA ALA A 25 -1.00 15.91 23.38
C ALA A 25 -1.08 17.34 22.82
N GLY A 26 0.00 17.85 22.21
CA GLY A 26 0.17 19.26 21.79
C GLY A 26 -0.85 19.84 20.79
N ALA A 27 -1.94 19.12 20.51
CA ALA A 27 -3.10 19.60 19.76
C ALA A 27 -4.28 20.04 20.66
N CYS A 28 -4.20 19.84 21.98
CA CYS A 28 -5.22 20.28 22.94
C CYS A 28 -4.56 20.92 24.16
N SER A 29 -5.15 21.97 24.71
CA SER A 29 -4.74 22.58 25.98
C SER A 29 -5.95 22.88 26.86
N TYR A 30 -5.75 22.98 28.17
CA TYR A 30 -6.80 23.34 29.11
C TYR A 30 -6.20 24.01 30.36
N GLY A 31 -7.03 24.82 31.04
CA GLY A 31 -6.69 25.52 32.27
C GLY A 31 -7.95 26.04 32.96
N LEU A 32 -7.80 26.62 34.15
CA LEU A 32 -8.93 27.25 34.85
C LEU A 32 -9.42 28.48 34.10
N GLU A 33 -10.75 28.68 34.10
CA GLU A 33 -11.33 29.90 33.54
C GLU A 33 -11.11 31.10 34.48
N ASP A 34 -11.23 30.88 35.79
CA ASP A 34 -10.96 31.87 36.84
C ASP A 34 -9.88 31.33 37.79
N PRO A 35 -8.70 31.99 37.89
CA PRO A 35 -7.64 31.54 38.79
C PRO A 35 -8.02 31.63 40.28
N GLU A 36 -9.04 32.42 40.63
CA GLU A 36 -9.51 32.56 42.01
C GLU A 36 -10.58 31.50 42.38
N ASP A 37 -10.99 30.63 41.44
CA ASP A 37 -11.94 29.54 41.70
C ASP A 37 -11.28 28.40 42.47
N ILE A 38 -11.34 28.48 43.81
CA ILE A 38 -10.85 27.46 44.75
C ILE A 38 -11.52 26.09 44.50
N TYR A 39 -12.76 26.07 43.99
CA TYR A 39 -13.49 24.83 43.74
C TYR A 39 -13.12 24.17 42.40
N MET A 40 -12.32 24.84 41.56
CA MET A 40 -11.84 24.34 40.27
C MET A 40 -12.99 23.79 39.40
N SER A 41 -14.10 24.53 39.35
CA SER A 41 -15.33 24.07 38.71
C SER A 41 -15.38 24.47 37.24
N ASN A 42 -14.89 25.66 36.89
CA ASN A 42 -14.92 26.16 35.52
C ASN A 42 -13.55 26.13 34.86
N TRP A 43 -13.49 25.48 33.70
CA TRP A 43 -12.28 25.27 32.94
C TRP A 43 -12.47 25.77 31.51
N ARG A 44 -11.37 26.22 30.92
CA ARG A 44 -11.28 26.64 29.53
C ARG A 44 -10.33 25.72 28.79
N GLY A 45 -10.70 25.30 27.60
CA GLY A 45 -9.93 24.39 26.76
C GLY A 45 -9.76 24.94 25.35
N THR A 46 -8.67 24.57 24.69
CA THR A 46 -8.49 24.82 23.26
C THR A 46 -8.20 23.52 22.52
N ILE A 47 -8.74 23.42 21.29
CA ILE A 47 -8.52 22.29 20.39
C ILE A 47 -8.00 22.83 19.06
N TRP A 48 -6.87 22.31 18.62
CA TRP A 48 -6.40 22.45 17.25
C TRP A 48 -7.13 21.46 16.34
N GLY A 49 -7.83 21.99 15.33
CA GLY A 49 -8.61 21.18 14.42
C GLY A 49 -7.76 20.14 13.68
N PRO A 50 -8.29 18.92 13.44
CA PRO A 50 -7.52 17.82 12.89
C PRO A 50 -7.01 18.12 11.46
N PRO A 51 -5.82 17.60 11.08
CA PRO A 51 -5.29 17.77 9.74
C PRO A 51 -6.16 17.04 8.71
N HIS A 52 -6.19 17.53 7.46
CA HIS A 52 -6.93 16.94 6.37
C HIS A 52 -8.46 16.86 6.58
N GLY A 53 -9.01 17.82 7.32
CA GLY A 53 -10.45 17.98 7.53
C GLY A 53 -10.92 19.41 7.38
N ASN A 54 -12.24 19.63 7.35
CA ASN A 54 -12.86 20.97 7.24
C ASN A 54 -12.47 21.95 8.37
N HIS A 55 -11.93 21.41 9.46
CA HIS A 55 -11.53 22.13 10.66
C HIS A 55 -10.01 22.37 10.73
N GLU A 56 -9.25 22.00 9.70
CA GLU A 56 -7.79 22.17 9.67
C GLU A 56 -7.38 23.65 9.83
N ASN A 57 -6.26 23.88 10.54
CA ASN A 57 -5.71 25.21 10.82
C ASN A 57 -6.65 26.16 11.59
N ARG A 58 -7.65 25.62 12.29
CA ARG A 58 -8.54 26.39 13.18
C ARG A 58 -8.32 26.00 14.63
N ILE A 59 -8.33 26.99 15.51
CA ILE A 59 -8.31 26.81 16.96
C ILE A 59 -9.73 27.04 17.47
N TYR A 60 -10.25 26.06 18.20
CA TYR A 60 -11.56 26.13 18.84
C TYR A 60 -11.39 26.28 20.34
N GLU A 61 -12.13 27.22 20.92
CA GLU A 61 -12.21 27.43 22.36
C GLU A 61 -13.46 26.76 22.93
N LEU A 62 -13.30 26.10 24.08
CA LEU A 62 -14.33 25.37 24.79
C LEU A 62 -14.37 25.77 26.26
N LYS A 63 -15.57 25.79 26.84
CA LYS A 63 -15.80 25.86 28.29
C LYS A 63 -16.19 24.49 28.80
N MET A 64 -15.59 24.08 29.91
CA MET A 64 -15.83 22.79 30.55
C MET A 64 -16.19 23.04 32.01
N ASN A 65 -17.33 22.52 32.46
CA ASN A 65 -17.77 22.61 33.84
C ASN A 65 -17.68 21.25 34.53
N CYS A 66 -16.86 21.18 35.57
CA CYS A 66 -16.64 20.02 36.42
C CYS A 66 -17.61 20.06 37.61
N GLY A 67 -18.72 19.32 37.51
CA GLY A 67 -19.72 19.21 38.58
C GLY A 67 -19.18 18.61 39.89
N PRO A 68 -20.00 18.58 40.95
CA PRO A 68 -19.59 18.07 42.27
C PRO A 68 -19.23 16.58 42.27
N ASN A 69 -19.77 15.82 41.31
CA ASN A 69 -19.54 14.38 41.17
C ASN A 69 -18.36 14.03 40.24
N TYR A 70 -17.62 15.02 39.71
CA TYR A 70 -16.43 14.76 38.91
C TYR A 70 -15.35 14.06 39.75
N PRO A 71 -14.62 13.03 39.24
CA PRO A 71 -14.63 12.46 37.89
C PRO A 71 -15.59 11.27 37.66
N LYS A 72 -16.53 10.98 38.59
CA LYS A 72 -17.49 9.88 38.42
C LYS A 72 -18.48 10.15 37.28
N GLU A 73 -18.87 11.41 37.14
CA GLU A 73 -19.70 11.91 36.04
C GLU A 73 -18.85 12.74 35.06
N PRO A 74 -19.21 12.77 33.76
CA PRO A 74 -18.48 13.54 32.76
C PRO A 74 -18.69 15.05 32.95
N PRO A 75 -17.70 15.88 32.57
CA PRO A 75 -17.84 17.33 32.60
C PRO A 75 -18.82 17.80 31.53
N LEU A 76 -19.46 18.95 31.74
CA LEU A 76 -20.32 19.60 30.75
C LEU A 76 -19.48 20.47 29.83
N ILE A 77 -19.51 20.22 28.52
CA ILE A 77 -18.62 20.87 27.55
C ILE A 77 -19.45 21.71 26.58
N HIS A 78 -19.03 22.97 26.41
CA HIS A 78 -19.62 23.93 25.49
C HIS A 78 -18.55 24.51 24.58
N PHE A 79 -18.81 24.60 23.29
CA PHE A 79 -17.99 25.36 22.36
C PHE A 79 -18.29 26.86 22.52
N VAL A 80 -17.24 27.64 22.79
CA VAL A 80 -17.30 29.12 22.72
C VAL A 80 -17.16 29.56 21.27
N SER A 81 -16.25 28.94 20.53
CA SER A 81 -16.09 29.17 19.10
C SER A 81 -17.18 28.47 18.30
N GLN A 82 -17.85 29.19 17.39
CA GLN A 82 -18.85 28.60 16.52
C GLN A 82 -18.26 27.48 15.66
N ILE A 83 -18.87 26.29 15.72
CA ILE A 83 -18.45 25.10 14.99
C ILE A 83 -19.67 24.40 14.37
N ASN A 84 -19.54 24.00 13.10
CA ASN A 84 -20.51 23.13 12.46
C ASN A 84 -20.05 21.68 12.63
N LEU A 85 -20.46 21.05 13.73
CA LEU A 85 -20.11 19.66 14.07
C LEU A 85 -21.38 18.91 14.50
N PRO A 86 -21.75 17.79 13.86
CA PRO A 86 -22.89 16.98 14.29
C PRO A 86 -22.75 16.54 15.75
N GLY A 87 -23.79 16.71 16.58
CA GLY A 87 -23.73 16.45 18.02
C GLY A 87 -23.29 17.66 18.86
N VAL A 88 -23.10 18.83 18.25
CA VAL A 88 -22.94 20.11 18.95
C VAL A 88 -24.15 21.00 18.62
N SER A 89 -24.79 21.58 19.64
CA SER A 89 -25.91 22.50 19.46
C SER A 89 -25.45 23.78 18.73
N PRO A 90 -26.06 24.17 17.60
CA PRO A 90 -25.70 25.40 16.90
C PRO A 90 -26.01 26.69 17.67
N GLN A 91 -26.91 26.64 18.65
CA GLN A 91 -27.36 27.81 19.40
C GLN A 91 -26.50 28.06 20.64
N ASP A 92 -26.28 27.01 21.45
CA ASP A 92 -25.61 27.14 22.75
C ASP A 92 -24.19 26.53 22.77
N GLY A 93 -23.76 25.89 21.68
CA GLY A 93 -22.46 25.22 21.61
C GLY A 93 -22.34 23.97 22.48
N LEU A 94 -23.41 23.54 23.15
CA LEU A 94 -23.42 22.36 24.02
C LEU A 94 -23.10 21.08 23.24
N VAL A 95 -22.17 20.29 23.76
CA VAL A 95 -21.79 18.99 23.22
C VAL A 95 -22.70 17.90 23.78
N ASP A 96 -23.37 17.16 22.90
CA ASP A 96 -24.19 16.02 23.26
C ASP A 96 -23.32 14.85 23.76
N LYS A 97 -23.64 14.36 24.97
CA LYS A 97 -22.92 13.27 25.64
C LYS A 97 -22.99 11.97 24.83
N ASN A 98 -24.10 11.73 24.12
CA ASN A 98 -24.32 10.47 23.39
C ASN A 98 -23.52 10.39 22.09
N SER A 99 -23.21 11.54 21.49
CA SER A 99 -22.49 11.65 20.22
C SER A 99 -21.00 11.27 20.35
N ILE A 100 -20.40 11.46 21.53
CA ILE A 100 -18.98 11.22 21.78
C ILE A 100 -18.79 9.97 22.64
N GLY A 101 -18.13 8.94 22.07
CA GLY A 101 -18.01 7.62 22.72
C GLY A 101 -17.46 7.64 24.15
N ILE A 102 -16.45 8.46 24.45
CA ILE A 102 -15.89 8.60 25.81
C ILE A 102 -16.88 9.25 26.78
N LEU A 103 -17.68 10.22 26.33
CA LEU A 103 -18.67 10.90 27.19
C LEU A 103 -19.89 9.99 27.43
N ARG A 104 -20.29 9.23 26.41
CA ARG A 104 -21.39 8.27 26.49
C ARG A 104 -21.08 7.12 27.45
N ASP A 105 -19.86 6.58 27.36
CA ASP A 105 -19.45 5.40 28.13
C ASP A 105 -18.71 5.77 29.43
N TRP A 106 -18.76 7.05 29.85
CA TRP A 106 -17.98 7.61 30.96
C TRP A 106 -18.18 6.86 32.28
N GLU A 107 -19.43 6.62 32.68
CA GLU A 107 -19.77 5.93 33.93
C GLU A 107 -19.30 4.47 33.92
N ARG A 108 -19.35 3.81 32.75
CA ARG A 108 -18.83 2.45 32.57
C ARG A 108 -17.32 2.42 32.74
N ILE A 109 -16.61 3.35 32.10
CA ILE A 109 -15.14 3.48 32.22
C ILE A 109 -14.76 3.80 33.66
N ALA A 110 -15.51 4.66 34.35
CA ALA A 110 -15.30 4.96 35.78
C ALA A 110 -15.46 3.72 36.67
N ALA A 111 -16.48 2.89 36.41
CA ALA A 111 -16.69 1.65 37.14
C ALA A 111 -15.60 0.60 36.86
N GLU A 112 -15.05 0.55 35.65
CA GLU A 112 -13.94 -0.34 35.30
C GLU A 112 -12.62 0.11 35.93
N LEU A 113 -12.31 1.41 35.88
CA LEU A 113 -11.11 1.95 36.51
C LEU A 113 -11.14 1.82 38.03
N ALA A 114 -12.33 1.87 38.65
CA ALA A 114 -12.47 1.57 40.08
C ALA A 114 -12.04 0.14 40.45
N LYS A 115 -11.99 -0.81 39.51
CA LYS A 115 -11.51 -2.18 39.74
C LYS A 115 -9.99 -2.32 39.60
N ASN A 116 -9.31 -1.37 38.95
CA ASN A 116 -7.86 -1.40 38.71
C ASN A 116 -7.19 -0.15 39.31
N PRO A 117 -6.51 -0.24 40.46
CA PRO A 117 -6.07 0.92 41.23
C PRO A 117 -4.90 1.73 40.61
N ARG A 118 -4.34 1.32 39.46
CA ARG A 118 -3.24 2.05 38.83
C ARG A 118 -3.19 1.85 37.30
N PRO A 119 -4.14 2.46 36.55
CA PRO A 119 -4.08 2.44 35.09
C PRO A 119 -2.86 3.23 34.59
N LYS A 120 -2.26 2.77 33.48
CA LYS A 120 -1.10 3.42 32.86
C LYS A 120 -1.46 4.78 32.24
N ASP A 121 -2.69 4.90 31.74
CA ASP A 121 -3.26 6.11 31.14
C ASP A 121 -4.56 6.50 31.83
N ASP A 122 -4.77 7.80 32.02
CA ASP A 122 -5.94 8.35 32.69
C ASP A 122 -7.03 8.73 31.68
N HIS A 123 -7.93 7.78 31.42
CA HIS A 123 -9.00 7.91 30.43
C HIS A 123 -10.14 8.86 30.88
N LEU A 124 -10.20 9.22 32.16
CA LEU A 124 -11.22 10.10 32.74
C LEU A 124 -10.58 11.42 33.19
N SER A 125 -10.25 12.25 32.21
CA SER A 125 -9.65 13.57 32.38
C SER A 125 -10.21 14.55 31.37
N LEU A 126 -10.08 15.86 31.66
CA LEU A 126 -10.42 16.93 30.71
C LEU A 126 -9.67 16.77 29.39
N GLU A 127 -8.40 16.35 29.45
CA GLU A 127 -7.58 16.09 28.27
C GLU A 127 -8.17 14.97 27.40
N SER A 128 -8.54 13.85 28.02
CA SER A 128 -9.14 12.72 27.31
C SER A 128 -10.45 13.10 26.62
N ALA A 129 -11.25 13.97 27.25
CA ALA A 129 -12.47 14.50 26.66
C ALA A 129 -12.18 15.41 25.43
N LEU A 130 -11.21 16.32 25.53
CA LEU A 130 -10.80 17.20 24.43
C LEU A 130 -10.24 16.40 23.24
N ILE A 131 -9.39 15.39 23.52
CA ILE A 131 -8.85 14.48 22.50
C ILE A 131 -9.98 13.69 21.82
N ALA A 132 -10.97 13.23 22.58
CA ALA A 132 -12.12 12.50 22.04
C ALA A 132 -12.96 13.39 21.10
N ILE A 133 -13.23 14.64 21.50
CA ILE A 133 -13.91 15.63 20.65
C ILE A 133 -13.13 15.87 19.34
N ARG A 134 -11.81 16.04 19.43
CA ARG A 134 -10.94 16.22 18.25
C ARG A 134 -10.98 15.01 17.31
N LYS A 135 -10.94 13.80 17.86
CA LYS A 135 -11.05 12.54 17.08
C LYS A 135 -12.42 12.41 16.43
N TYR A 136 -13.49 12.79 17.12
CA TYR A 136 -14.84 12.76 16.59
C TYR A 136 -15.02 13.71 15.40
N ALA A 137 -14.45 14.93 15.47
CA ALA A 137 -14.42 15.85 14.33
C ALA A 137 -13.70 15.27 13.09
N LEU A 138 -12.62 14.49 13.30
CA LEU A 138 -11.92 13.78 12.23
C LEU A 138 -12.74 12.59 11.70
N HIS A 139 -13.37 11.81 12.59
CA HIS A 139 -14.14 10.62 12.23
C HIS A 139 -15.33 10.97 11.37
N ILE A 140 -16.10 12.01 11.71
CA ILE A 140 -17.24 12.48 10.90
C ILE A 140 -16.77 12.91 9.51
N HIS A 141 -15.66 13.64 9.42
CA HIS A 141 -15.11 14.04 8.12
C HIS A 141 -14.77 12.81 7.26
N HIS A 142 -14.09 11.81 7.83
CA HIS A 142 -13.76 10.57 7.12
C HIS A 142 -14.98 9.69 6.82
N ALA A 143 -15.97 9.62 7.71
CA ALA A 143 -17.20 8.86 7.50
C ALA A 143 -18.03 9.47 6.38
N TRP A 144 -18.21 10.80 6.40
CA TRP A 144 -18.87 11.57 5.34
C TRP A 144 -18.15 11.41 3.99
N TYR A 145 -16.82 11.47 3.98
CA TYR A 145 -16.03 11.22 2.76
C TYR A 145 -16.10 9.77 2.28
N ARG A 146 -16.08 8.77 3.18
CA ARG A 146 -16.19 7.35 2.83
C ARG A 146 -17.56 7.03 2.23
N GLU A 147 -18.63 7.55 2.82
CA GLU A 147 -19.99 7.36 2.33
C GLU A 147 -20.19 8.04 0.97
N GLN A 148 -19.76 9.30 0.78
CA GLN A 148 -19.93 10.00 -0.49
C GLN A 148 -18.98 9.54 -1.62
N MET A 149 -17.71 9.21 -1.34
CA MET A 149 -16.74 8.89 -2.40
C MET A 149 -16.86 7.47 -2.96
N LEU A 150 -17.23 6.47 -2.16
CA LEU A 150 -17.20 5.07 -2.61
C LEU A 150 -18.51 4.61 -3.26
N THR A 151 -19.65 5.20 -2.93
CA THR A 151 -20.95 4.73 -3.44
C THR A 151 -21.34 5.42 -4.74
N ILE A 152 -21.27 6.74 -4.86
CA ILE A 152 -21.87 7.44 -6.02
C ILE A 152 -21.10 7.17 -7.31
N GLY A 153 -19.77 7.30 -7.32
CA GLY A 153 -18.95 7.06 -8.54
C GLY A 153 -18.93 5.58 -8.99
N PHE A 154 -18.83 4.66 -8.03
CA PHE A 154 -18.83 3.22 -8.30
C PHE A 154 -20.21 2.73 -8.78
N LEU A 155 -21.30 3.18 -8.14
CA LEU A 155 -22.66 2.82 -8.52
C LEU A 155 -23.05 3.41 -9.88
N LEU A 156 -22.69 4.66 -10.17
CA LEU A 156 -22.95 5.28 -11.49
C LEU A 156 -22.20 4.56 -12.61
N GLY A 157 -20.91 4.28 -12.43
CA GLY A 157 -20.12 3.55 -13.41
C GLY A 157 -20.63 2.13 -13.64
N PHE A 158 -21.04 1.44 -12.58
CA PHE A 158 -21.59 0.08 -12.68
C PHE A 158 -22.99 0.05 -13.30
N ALA A 159 -23.84 1.03 -12.98
CA ALA A 159 -25.15 1.19 -13.60
C ALA A 159 -25.02 1.46 -15.11
N LEU A 160 -24.14 2.40 -15.49
CA LEU A 160 -23.84 2.69 -16.89
C LEU A 160 -23.26 1.47 -17.63
N TYR A 161 -22.34 0.74 -16.99
CA TYR A 161 -21.79 -0.50 -17.54
C TYR A 161 -22.87 -1.53 -17.84
N ARG A 162 -23.79 -1.76 -16.90
CA ARG A 162 -24.93 -2.68 -17.09
C ARG A 162 -25.86 -2.20 -18.19
N ALA A 163 -26.21 -0.92 -18.21
CA ALA A 163 -27.09 -0.33 -19.22
C ALA A 163 -26.50 -0.49 -20.64
N LEU A 164 -25.22 -0.17 -20.82
CA LEU A 164 -24.52 -0.33 -22.11
C LEU A 164 -24.50 -1.80 -22.57
N LEU A 165 -24.24 -2.75 -21.66
CA LEU A 165 -24.26 -4.17 -21.99
C LEU A 165 -25.66 -4.71 -22.31
N GLN A 166 -26.71 -4.13 -21.73
CA GLN A 166 -28.10 -4.47 -22.04
C GLN A 166 -28.56 -3.90 -23.39
N GLN A 167 -28.08 -2.71 -23.79
CA GLN A 167 -28.43 -2.11 -25.08
C GLN A 167 -27.60 -2.68 -26.25
N ALA A 168 -26.35 -3.07 -26.02
CA ALA A 168 -25.45 -3.61 -27.05
C ALA A 168 -26.06 -4.72 -27.95
N PRO A 169 -26.79 -5.74 -27.46
CA PRO A 169 -27.37 -6.79 -28.30
C PRO A 169 -28.64 -6.37 -29.06
N LYS A 170 -29.22 -5.20 -28.75
CA LYS A 170 -30.41 -4.69 -29.46
C LYS A 170 -30.06 -4.02 -30.78
N VAL A 171 -28.78 -3.72 -31.01
CA VAL A 171 -28.28 -3.19 -32.29
C VAL A 171 -28.15 -4.36 -33.27
N PRO A 172 -28.93 -4.41 -34.37
CA PRO A 172 -28.89 -5.54 -35.30
C PRO A 172 -27.59 -5.55 -36.10
N LEU A 173 -26.76 -6.58 -35.98
CA LEU A 173 -25.51 -6.69 -36.74
C LEU A 173 -25.60 -7.76 -37.83
N PRO A 174 -24.95 -7.58 -39.00
CA PRO A 174 -24.81 -8.62 -40.00
C PRO A 174 -24.12 -9.86 -39.43
N GLY A 175 -24.63 -11.06 -39.76
CA GLY A 175 -24.12 -12.34 -39.23
C GLY A 175 -22.64 -12.56 -39.52
N ASP A 176 -22.18 -12.16 -40.70
CA ASP A 176 -20.78 -12.27 -41.14
C ASP A 176 -19.84 -11.48 -40.22
N LEU A 177 -20.29 -10.33 -39.74
CA LEU A 177 -19.51 -9.48 -38.85
C LEU A 177 -19.42 -10.09 -37.46
N VAL A 178 -20.51 -10.68 -36.96
CA VAL A 178 -20.52 -11.32 -35.64
C VAL A 178 -19.60 -12.54 -35.61
N ALA A 179 -19.59 -13.35 -36.67
CA ALA A 179 -18.76 -14.56 -36.77
C ALA A 179 -17.25 -14.28 -36.61
N GLN A 180 -16.75 -13.13 -37.08
CA GLN A 180 -15.32 -12.82 -37.07
C GLN A 180 -14.77 -12.36 -35.70
N PHE A 181 -15.62 -11.81 -34.83
CA PHE A 181 -15.22 -11.31 -33.50
C PHE A 181 -15.28 -12.38 -32.39
N GLY A 182 -15.78 -13.59 -32.70
CA GLY A 182 -15.84 -14.73 -31.79
C GLY A 182 -17.19 -14.87 -31.06
N PRO A 183 -17.25 -15.61 -29.93
CA PRO A 183 -18.52 -16.00 -29.30
C PRO A 183 -19.22 -14.86 -28.54
N VAL A 184 -18.59 -13.70 -28.38
CA VAL A 184 -19.14 -12.55 -27.65
C VAL A 184 -19.50 -11.46 -28.65
N HIS A 185 -20.70 -10.88 -28.48
CA HIS A 185 -21.16 -9.75 -29.31
C HIS A 185 -20.07 -8.65 -29.42
N PRO A 186 -19.71 -8.19 -30.64
CA PRO A 186 -18.58 -7.27 -30.86
C PRO A 186 -18.65 -6.01 -29.98
N ILE A 187 -19.82 -5.39 -29.91
CA ILE A 187 -20.05 -4.19 -29.10
C ILE A 187 -19.84 -4.47 -27.60
N LYS A 188 -20.29 -5.64 -27.09
CA LYS A 188 -20.06 -6.03 -25.69
C LYS A 188 -18.58 -6.23 -25.39
N HIS A 189 -17.82 -6.82 -26.34
CA HIS A 189 -16.38 -7.00 -26.19
C HIS A 189 -15.67 -5.65 -26.06
N LEU A 190 -16.02 -4.67 -26.91
CA LEU A 190 -15.45 -3.33 -26.86
C LEU A 190 -15.80 -2.57 -25.59
N ILE A 191 -17.06 -2.62 -25.13
CA ILE A 191 -17.48 -2.00 -23.87
C ILE A 191 -16.67 -2.59 -22.70
N ARG A 192 -16.58 -3.91 -22.61
CA ARG A 192 -15.78 -4.60 -21.58
C ARG A 192 -14.31 -4.17 -21.61
N GLY A 193 -13.72 -4.07 -22.80
CA GLY A 193 -12.35 -3.59 -22.97
C GLY A 193 -12.17 -2.15 -22.50
N SER A 194 -13.14 -1.28 -22.77
CA SER A 194 -13.08 0.13 -22.35
C SER A 194 -13.13 0.29 -20.83
N PHE A 195 -14.08 -0.37 -20.15
CA PHE A 195 -14.18 -0.31 -18.68
C PHE A 195 -12.97 -0.95 -17.98
N ARG A 196 -12.36 -2.00 -18.56
CA ARG A 196 -11.12 -2.57 -18.03
C ARG A 196 -9.94 -1.61 -18.11
N ARG A 197 -9.82 -0.83 -19.19
CA ARG A 197 -8.77 0.19 -19.34
C ARG A 197 -8.89 1.28 -18.28
N ASN A 198 -10.12 1.70 -17.99
CA ASN A 198 -10.39 2.79 -17.05
C ASN A 198 -10.55 2.32 -15.59
N LYS A 199 -10.34 1.03 -15.28
CA LYS A 199 -10.61 0.46 -13.95
C LYS A 199 -9.84 1.16 -12.82
N ASN A 200 -8.63 1.66 -13.11
CA ASN A 200 -7.74 2.26 -12.13
C ASN A 200 -7.80 3.80 -12.15
N ASP A 201 -8.70 4.39 -12.93
CA ASP A 201 -8.84 5.84 -12.99
C ASP A 201 -9.55 6.33 -11.72
N THR A 202 -8.82 7.00 -10.84
CA THR A 202 -9.33 7.56 -9.58
C THR A 202 -9.55 9.08 -9.63
N SER A 203 -9.07 9.74 -10.68
CA SER A 203 -9.20 11.20 -10.86
C SER A 203 -10.64 11.56 -11.22
N GLN A 204 -11.25 12.44 -10.42
CA GLN A 204 -12.64 12.91 -10.64
C GLN A 204 -12.86 13.46 -12.04
N ARG A 205 -11.90 14.22 -12.58
CA ARG A 205 -11.99 14.81 -13.92
C ARG A 205 -12.00 13.75 -15.01
N LEU A 206 -11.15 12.72 -14.87
CA LEU A 206 -11.08 11.61 -15.83
C LEU A 206 -12.34 10.74 -15.74
N VAL A 207 -12.82 10.45 -14.53
CA VAL A 207 -14.03 9.68 -14.30
C VAL A 207 -15.26 10.41 -14.85
N ALA A 208 -15.42 11.70 -14.58
CA ALA A 208 -16.53 12.50 -15.10
C ALA A 208 -16.52 12.56 -16.63
N ALA A 209 -15.36 12.81 -17.25
CA ALA A 209 -15.23 12.80 -18.70
C ALA A 209 -15.51 11.41 -19.31
N ALA A 210 -15.06 10.33 -18.67
CA ALA A 210 -15.33 8.97 -19.10
C ALA A 210 -16.83 8.59 -18.98
N LEU A 211 -17.49 9.03 -17.91
CA LEU A 211 -18.92 8.83 -17.71
C LEU A 211 -19.74 9.59 -18.76
N ASP A 212 -19.44 10.87 -19.01
CA ASP A 212 -20.09 11.66 -20.06
C ASP A 212 -19.98 10.97 -21.43
N ASN A 213 -18.77 10.52 -21.80
CA ASN A 213 -18.57 9.74 -23.02
C ASN A 213 -19.37 8.43 -23.04
N GLY A 214 -19.49 7.74 -21.90
CA GLY A 214 -20.27 6.52 -21.79
C GLY A 214 -21.78 6.75 -21.92
N TYR A 215 -22.32 7.83 -21.36
CA TYR A 215 -23.73 8.20 -21.53
C TYR A 215 -24.04 8.63 -22.97
N ARG A 216 -23.14 9.37 -23.63
CA ARG A 216 -23.25 9.67 -25.07
C ARG A 216 -23.25 8.40 -25.92
N CYS A 217 -22.41 7.41 -25.55
CA CYS A 217 -22.39 6.11 -26.21
C CYS A 217 -23.69 5.33 -25.98
N LEU A 218 -24.30 5.42 -24.80
CA LEU A 218 -25.59 4.80 -24.50
C LEU A 218 -26.70 5.38 -25.39
N ASP A 219 -26.74 6.70 -25.55
CA ASP A 219 -27.69 7.38 -26.46
C ASP A 219 -27.47 6.93 -27.92
N LEU A 220 -26.21 6.90 -28.37
CA LEU A 220 -25.84 6.39 -29.69
C LEU A 220 -26.33 4.95 -29.92
N LEU A 221 -26.09 4.04 -28.98
CA LEU A 221 -26.55 2.64 -29.07
C LEU A 221 -28.08 2.54 -29.08
N THR A 222 -28.75 3.42 -28.35
CA THR A 222 -30.22 3.45 -28.28
C THR A 222 -30.81 3.87 -29.63
N ARG A 223 -30.24 4.89 -30.27
CA ARG A 223 -30.66 5.33 -31.62
C ARG A 223 -30.31 4.32 -32.70
N ALA A 224 -29.12 3.73 -32.61
CA ALA A 224 -28.63 2.72 -33.54
C ALA A 224 -29.34 1.36 -33.44
N ALA A 225 -30.24 1.17 -32.46
CA ALA A 225 -31.15 0.02 -32.46
C ALA A 225 -32.05 0.01 -33.71
N ASN A 226 -32.32 1.18 -34.29
CA ASN A 226 -33.03 1.31 -35.56
C ASN A 226 -32.04 1.16 -36.73
N PRO A 227 -32.17 0.15 -37.61
CA PRO A 227 -31.21 -0.09 -38.69
C PRO A 227 -31.18 1.01 -39.75
N SER A 228 -32.22 1.85 -39.83
CA SER A 228 -32.31 2.99 -40.75
C SER A 228 -31.65 4.28 -40.23
N SER A 229 -31.17 4.29 -38.98
CA SER A 229 -30.57 5.49 -38.38
C SER A 229 -29.13 5.69 -38.88
N SER A 230 -28.69 6.96 -38.95
CA SER A 230 -27.32 7.30 -39.33
C SER A 230 -26.29 6.81 -38.30
N GLU A 231 -26.69 6.75 -37.02
CA GLU A 231 -25.90 6.19 -35.94
C GLU A 231 -25.65 4.70 -36.15
N HIS A 232 -26.62 3.95 -36.68
CA HIS A 232 -26.45 2.54 -37.03
C HIS A 232 -25.36 2.34 -38.10
N ALA A 233 -25.44 3.10 -39.18
CA ALA A 233 -24.42 3.09 -40.24
C ALA A 233 -23.02 3.47 -39.69
N SER A 234 -22.96 4.42 -38.76
CA SER A 234 -21.72 4.83 -38.09
C SER A 234 -21.11 3.72 -37.23
N ILE A 235 -21.94 2.94 -36.52
CA ILE A 235 -21.45 1.76 -35.78
C ILE A 235 -20.90 0.72 -36.75
N LEU A 236 -21.62 0.43 -37.84
CA LEU A 236 -21.19 -0.59 -38.80
C LEU A 236 -19.87 -0.20 -39.48
N SER A 237 -19.72 1.05 -39.90
CA SER A 237 -18.46 1.54 -40.50
C SER A 237 -17.30 1.43 -39.53
N PHE A 238 -17.53 1.78 -38.25
CA PHE A 238 -16.54 1.62 -37.19
C PHE A 238 -16.16 0.14 -36.98
N LEU A 239 -17.14 -0.77 -36.89
CA LEU A 239 -16.88 -2.19 -36.69
C LEU A 239 -16.13 -2.80 -37.87
N HIS A 240 -16.48 -2.44 -39.11
CA HIS A 240 -15.73 -2.87 -40.31
C HIS A 240 -14.29 -2.35 -40.30
N SER A 241 -14.07 -1.08 -39.98
CA SER A 241 -12.71 -0.50 -39.87
C SER A 241 -11.87 -1.24 -38.81
N ARG A 242 -12.48 -1.54 -37.65
CA ARG A 242 -11.80 -2.28 -36.57
C ARG A 242 -11.49 -3.72 -36.97
N LEU A 243 -12.41 -4.40 -37.63
CA LEU A 243 -12.22 -5.75 -38.15
C LEU A 243 -11.06 -5.76 -39.16
N ALA A 244 -11.03 -4.82 -40.10
CA ALA A 244 -9.94 -4.69 -41.07
C ALA A 244 -8.58 -4.51 -40.38
N SER A 245 -8.51 -3.67 -39.34
CA SER A 245 -7.28 -3.50 -38.54
C SER A 245 -6.86 -4.77 -37.79
N VAL A 246 -7.81 -5.51 -37.22
CA VAL A 246 -7.54 -6.79 -36.53
C VAL A 246 -7.05 -7.85 -37.52
N LEU A 247 -7.68 -7.96 -38.69
CA LEU A 247 -7.26 -8.89 -39.73
C LEU A 247 -5.87 -8.54 -40.27
N ALA A 248 -5.58 -7.26 -40.52
CA ALA A 248 -4.26 -6.80 -40.93
C ALA A 248 -3.19 -7.13 -39.88
N SER A 249 -3.50 -6.93 -38.59
CA SER A 249 -2.59 -7.28 -37.50
C SER A 249 -2.36 -8.80 -37.41
N ARG A 250 -3.44 -9.60 -37.54
CA ARG A 250 -3.33 -11.07 -37.56
C ARG A 250 -2.50 -11.56 -38.75
N ALA A 251 -2.72 -11.00 -39.93
CA ALA A 251 -1.95 -11.32 -41.14
C ALA A 251 -0.46 -10.97 -40.93
N TYR A 252 -0.18 -9.77 -40.39
CA TYR A 252 1.18 -9.35 -40.07
C TYR A 252 1.90 -10.32 -39.13
N PHE A 253 1.26 -10.71 -38.01
CA PHE A 253 1.88 -11.64 -37.05
C PHE A 253 1.83 -13.12 -37.45
N SER A 254 1.08 -13.47 -38.50
CA SER A 254 1.07 -14.82 -39.07
C SER A 254 2.26 -15.08 -40.00
N ASP A 255 2.88 -14.01 -40.51
CA ASP A 255 4.08 -14.09 -41.32
C ASP A 255 5.27 -14.55 -40.47
N PRO A 256 5.96 -15.65 -40.83
CA PRO A 256 7.18 -16.09 -40.16
C PRO A 256 8.29 -15.02 -40.08
N ALA A 257 8.29 -14.03 -40.99
CA ALA A 257 9.21 -12.91 -40.96
C ALA A 257 8.92 -11.91 -39.82
N ASN A 258 7.69 -11.88 -39.29
CA ASN A 258 7.23 -10.94 -38.28
C ASN A 258 6.64 -11.68 -37.05
N PRO A 259 7.45 -12.46 -36.33
CA PRO A 259 6.95 -13.20 -35.18
C PRO A 259 6.42 -12.23 -34.11
N PRO A 260 5.33 -12.60 -33.39
CA PRO A 260 4.82 -11.77 -32.31
C PRO A 260 5.92 -11.55 -31.26
N PRO A 261 5.96 -10.36 -30.62
CA PRO A 261 6.97 -10.06 -29.62
C PRO A 261 6.89 -11.10 -28.50
N LYS A 262 7.98 -11.88 -28.34
CA LYS A 262 8.05 -12.90 -27.29
C LYS A 262 7.97 -12.20 -25.93
N HIS A 263 7.01 -12.59 -25.10
CA HIS A 263 7.02 -12.17 -23.70
C HIS A 263 8.34 -12.64 -23.07
N PRO A 264 9.07 -11.77 -22.35
CA PRO A 264 10.33 -12.14 -21.74
C PRO A 264 10.09 -13.25 -20.72
N SER A 265 10.52 -14.46 -21.05
CA SER A 265 10.42 -15.60 -20.15
C SER A 265 11.17 -15.29 -18.86
N THR A 266 10.53 -15.61 -17.74
CA THR A 266 11.17 -15.53 -16.41
C THR A 266 11.94 -16.82 -16.10
N ALA A 267 11.82 -17.84 -16.97
CA ALA A 267 12.56 -19.08 -16.82
C ALA A 267 14.06 -18.86 -17.04
N PRO A 268 14.94 -19.54 -16.29
CA PRO A 268 16.37 -19.54 -16.55
C PRO A 268 16.65 -19.98 -17.99
N HIS A 269 17.42 -19.19 -18.73
CA HIS A 269 17.83 -19.57 -20.07
C HIS A 269 18.89 -20.69 -19.96
N PRO A 270 18.70 -21.87 -20.56
CA PRO A 270 19.57 -23.03 -20.36
C PRO A 270 21.03 -22.75 -20.77
N ALA A 271 21.24 -21.93 -21.80
CA ALA A 271 22.58 -21.54 -22.25
C ALA A 271 23.30 -20.49 -21.36
N ARG A 272 22.67 -20.00 -20.27
CA ARG A 272 23.23 -18.90 -19.47
C ARG A 272 23.70 -19.40 -18.11
N THR A 273 25.01 -19.37 -17.89
CA THR A 273 25.62 -19.70 -16.60
C THR A 273 25.14 -18.72 -15.51
N PRO A 274 24.61 -19.20 -14.37
CA PRO A 274 24.17 -18.33 -13.29
C PRO A 274 25.38 -17.63 -12.64
N LEU A 275 25.16 -16.43 -12.12
CA LEU A 275 26.21 -15.66 -11.44
C LEU A 275 26.68 -16.36 -10.14
N LEU A 276 25.72 -16.89 -9.39
CA LEU A 276 25.93 -17.59 -8.14
C LEU A 276 25.27 -18.96 -8.23
N THR A 277 25.92 -19.97 -7.65
CA THR A 277 25.35 -21.31 -7.46
C THR A 277 25.08 -21.50 -5.97
N LYS A 278 23.91 -22.05 -5.63
CA LYS A 278 23.53 -22.36 -4.25
C LYS A 278 23.94 -23.80 -3.95
N ASP A 279 24.68 -24.00 -2.87
CA ASP A 279 24.88 -25.33 -2.31
C ASP A 279 23.59 -25.75 -1.55
N PRO A 280 22.91 -26.84 -1.97
CA PRO A 280 21.67 -27.28 -1.32
C PRO A 280 21.88 -27.74 0.13
N ALA A 281 23.08 -28.20 0.51
CA ALA A 281 23.35 -28.72 1.85
C ALA A 281 23.56 -27.58 2.86
N THR A 282 24.35 -26.58 2.50
CA THR A 282 24.71 -25.46 3.40
C THR A 282 23.86 -24.21 3.20
N GLY A 283 23.11 -24.12 2.10
CA GLY A 283 22.39 -22.91 1.69
C GLY A 283 23.30 -21.74 1.30
N THR A 284 24.61 -21.97 1.24
CA THR A 284 25.62 -20.95 0.93
C THR A 284 25.68 -20.71 -0.57
N TYR A 285 25.92 -19.45 -0.97
CA TYR A 285 26.14 -19.08 -2.37
C TYR A 285 27.63 -18.97 -2.68
N SER A 286 28.02 -19.54 -3.81
CA SER A 286 29.38 -19.44 -4.35
C SER A 286 29.37 -18.80 -5.74
N PRO A 287 30.36 -17.94 -6.07
CA PRO A 287 30.56 -17.43 -7.42
C PRO A 287 30.74 -18.57 -8.43
N THR A 288 29.99 -18.57 -9.52
CA THR A 288 30.08 -19.67 -10.51
C THR A 288 31.23 -19.48 -11.50
N ALA A 289 31.40 -18.26 -12.02
CA ALA A 289 32.26 -18.01 -13.19
C ALA A 289 32.97 -16.64 -13.16
N ARG A 290 33.10 -16.04 -11.97
CA ARG A 290 33.74 -14.73 -11.76
C ARG A 290 34.88 -14.90 -10.76
N PRO A 291 36.05 -14.27 -10.98
CA PRO A 291 36.35 -13.30 -12.04
C PRO A 291 36.57 -13.93 -13.42
N LEU A 292 36.12 -13.26 -14.50
CA LEU A 292 36.39 -13.74 -15.87
C LEU A 292 37.87 -13.57 -16.23
N PRO A 293 38.47 -14.41 -17.09
CA PRO A 293 39.79 -14.12 -17.67
C PRO A 293 39.73 -12.91 -18.62
N GLN A 294 40.86 -12.24 -18.82
CA GLN A 294 40.96 -11.00 -19.60
C GLN A 294 40.46 -11.15 -21.04
N GLU A 295 40.71 -12.30 -21.68
CA GLU A 295 40.26 -12.63 -23.04
C GLU A 295 38.73 -12.65 -23.20
N LYS A 296 38.01 -12.96 -22.11
CA LYS A 296 36.54 -13.00 -22.09
C LYS A 296 35.92 -11.65 -21.70
N LEU A 297 36.73 -10.60 -21.50
CA LEU A 297 36.24 -9.24 -21.27
C LEU A 297 35.88 -8.59 -22.61
N GLY A 298 34.58 -8.51 -22.92
CA GLY A 298 34.11 -7.84 -24.13
C GLY A 298 34.35 -6.33 -24.14
N GLY A 299 34.35 -5.72 -25.33
CA GLY A 299 34.46 -4.27 -25.52
C GLY A 299 35.91 -3.77 -25.45
N SER A 300 36.17 -2.80 -24.57
CA SER A 300 37.48 -2.11 -24.47
C SER A 300 38.60 -2.95 -23.83
N GLY A 301 38.35 -4.22 -23.52
CA GLY A 301 39.30 -5.11 -22.82
C GLY A 301 39.65 -4.66 -21.40
N ARG A 302 38.94 -3.67 -20.84
CA ARG A 302 39.16 -3.15 -19.47
C ARG A 302 38.13 -3.74 -18.52
N ARG A 303 38.60 -4.42 -17.46
CA ARG A 303 37.75 -4.93 -16.39
C ARG A 303 37.01 -3.81 -15.68
N LYS A 304 35.71 -3.97 -15.51
CA LYS A 304 34.84 -3.06 -14.77
C LYS A 304 34.34 -3.76 -13.52
N VAL A 305 34.84 -3.33 -12.36
CA VAL A 305 34.42 -3.85 -11.06
C VAL A 305 32.95 -3.50 -10.82
N PRO A 306 32.05 -4.49 -10.68
CA PRO A 306 30.64 -4.24 -10.38
C PRO A 306 30.48 -3.60 -9.00
N ARG A 307 29.40 -2.84 -8.79
CA ARG A 307 29.04 -2.32 -7.45
C ARG A 307 27.91 -3.15 -6.88
N LEU A 308 28.07 -3.65 -5.65
CA LEU A 308 26.98 -4.24 -4.89
C LEU A 308 25.99 -3.13 -4.51
N ALA A 309 24.72 -3.33 -4.83
CA ALA A 309 23.62 -2.44 -4.47
C ALA A 309 22.44 -3.27 -3.97
N ALA A 310 21.58 -2.64 -3.17
CA ALA A 310 20.32 -3.22 -2.73
C ALA A 310 19.15 -2.36 -3.21
N THR A 311 18.02 -2.99 -3.50
CA THR A 311 16.76 -2.28 -3.72
C THR A 311 16.15 -1.82 -2.39
N ALA A 312 15.15 -0.93 -2.44
CA ALA A 312 14.40 -0.54 -1.24
C ALA A 312 13.75 -1.74 -0.51
N ALA A 313 13.41 -2.80 -1.25
CA ALA A 313 12.87 -4.04 -0.69
C ALA A 313 13.95 -4.99 -0.12
N GLY A 314 15.24 -4.62 -0.21
CA GLY A 314 16.38 -5.37 0.34
C GLY A 314 17.02 -6.39 -0.62
N HIS A 315 16.57 -6.49 -1.87
CA HIS A 315 17.12 -7.46 -2.84
C HIS A 315 18.52 -7.03 -3.31
N PRO A 316 19.58 -7.83 -3.06
CA PRO A 316 20.93 -7.49 -3.49
C PRO A 316 21.14 -7.78 -4.98
N PHE A 317 21.89 -6.92 -5.66
CA PHE A 317 22.28 -7.14 -7.05
C PHE A 317 23.62 -6.45 -7.37
N LEU A 318 24.35 -7.00 -8.35
CA LEU A 318 25.56 -6.39 -8.88
C LEU A 318 25.22 -5.44 -10.03
N ARG A 319 25.60 -4.17 -9.88
CA ARG A 319 25.46 -3.13 -10.91
C ARG A 319 26.76 -2.97 -11.68
N VAL A 320 26.76 -3.43 -12.93
CA VAL A 320 27.92 -3.35 -13.83
C VAL A 320 28.01 -1.99 -14.56
N ARG A 321 26.87 -1.39 -14.93
CA ARG A 321 26.82 -0.13 -15.69
C ARG A 321 25.68 0.81 -15.24
N LYS A 322 25.79 2.09 -15.66
CA LYS A 322 24.70 3.08 -15.60
C LYS A 322 24.36 3.52 -17.03
N PRO A 323 23.07 3.58 -17.44
CA PRO A 323 21.88 3.13 -16.72
C PRO A 323 21.83 1.59 -16.56
N GLN A 324 21.00 1.10 -15.62
CA GLN A 324 20.80 -0.34 -15.41
C GLN A 324 20.08 -0.97 -16.61
N SER A 325 20.27 -2.27 -16.86
CA SER A 325 19.52 -2.94 -17.93
C SER A 325 18.02 -3.00 -17.60
N PRO A 326 17.13 -2.67 -18.57
CA PRO A 326 15.68 -2.72 -18.36
C PRO A 326 15.19 -4.10 -17.87
N ALA A 327 15.79 -5.19 -18.38
CA ALA A 327 15.46 -6.54 -17.96
C ALA A 327 15.75 -6.79 -16.47
N LEU A 328 16.90 -6.33 -15.96
CA LEU A 328 17.23 -6.47 -14.54
C LEU A 328 16.33 -5.58 -13.67
N SER A 329 16.07 -4.35 -14.10
CA SER A 329 15.16 -3.44 -13.39
C SER A 329 13.73 -4.00 -13.30
N ARG A 330 13.23 -4.66 -14.35
CA ARG A 330 11.93 -5.37 -14.32
C ARG A 330 11.93 -6.48 -13.26
N VAL A 331 12.92 -7.37 -13.31
CA VAL A 331 12.99 -8.51 -12.35
C VAL A 331 13.08 -8.02 -10.91
N LEU A 332 13.89 -6.99 -10.65
CA LEU A 332 14.03 -6.41 -9.30
C LEU A 332 12.74 -5.75 -8.81
N ARG A 333 11.97 -5.12 -9.71
CA ARG A 333 10.65 -4.58 -9.40
C ARG A 333 9.67 -5.70 -9.07
N ASP A 334 9.56 -6.71 -9.93
CA ASP A 334 8.66 -7.85 -9.72
C ASP A 334 8.96 -8.59 -8.40
N LEU A 335 10.25 -8.72 -8.04
CA LEU A 335 10.67 -9.28 -6.75
C LEU A 335 10.33 -8.37 -5.55
N GLY A 336 10.44 -7.06 -5.74
CA GLY A 336 10.02 -6.06 -4.75
C GLY A 336 8.53 -6.13 -4.50
N ASP A 337 7.71 -6.10 -5.55
CA ASP A 337 6.25 -6.12 -5.48
C ASP A 337 5.74 -7.41 -4.82
N LYS A 338 6.31 -8.57 -5.17
CA LYS A 338 5.98 -9.85 -4.53
C LYS A 338 6.31 -9.86 -3.04
N ARG A 339 7.43 -9.27 -2.64
CA ARG A 339 7.81 -9.18 -1.22
C ARG A 339 6.89 -8.22 -0.47
N GLN A 340 6.58 -7.08 -1.07
CA GLN A 340 5.67 -6.10 -0.50
C GLN A 340 4.28 -6.69 -0.29
N ALA A 341 3.71 -7.40 -1.28
CA ALA A 341 2.43 -8.07 -1.15
C ALA A 341 2.39 -9.07 0.01
N ARG A 342 3.49 -9.81 0.24
CA ARG A 342 3.60 -10.73 1.38
C ARG A 342 3.71 -10.01 2.72
N ILE A 343 4.39 -8.87 2.77
CA ILE A 343 4.44 -8.04 3.98
C ILE A 343 3.05 -7.48 4.28
N THR A 344 2.38 -6.90 3.29
CA THR A 344 1.03 -6.37 3.42
C THR A 344 0.07 -7.44 3.93
N LEU A 345 0.05 -8.63 3.32
CA LEU A 345 -0.78 -9.74 3.80
C LEU A 345 -0.45 -10.17 5.24
N ALA A 346 0.83 -10.13 5.63
CA ALA A 346 1.21 -10.47 7.00
C ALA A 346 0.74 -9.42 8.01
N LEU A 347 0.76 -8.13 7.65
CA LEU A 347 0.23 -7.04 8.48
C LEU A 347 -1.29 -7.10 8.58
N GLU A 348 -1.99 -7.36 7.47
CA GLU A 348 -3.45 -7.52 7.45
C GLU A 348 -3.91 -8.66 8.37
N LEU A 349 -3.17 -9.77 8.40
CA LEU A 349 -3.44 -10.88 9.32
C LEU A 349 -3.15 -10.54 10.80
N ASP A 350 -2.17 -9.68 11.08
CA ASP A 350 -1.82 -9.25 12.44
C ASP A 350 -2.81 -8.21 13.00
N GLU A 351 -3.23 -7.24 12.18
CA GLU A 351 -4.04 -6.09 12.63
C GLU A 351 -5.54 -6.41 12.67
N GLU A 352 -6.10 -6.90 11.57
CA GLU A 352 -7.56 -7.06 11.42
C GLU A 352 -7.96 -8.53 11.33
N GLY A 353 -7.17 -9.34 10.63
CA GLY A 353 -7.54 -10.73 10.31
C GLY A 353 -7.70 -11.62 11.53
N ARG A 354 -6.85 -11.48 12.55
CA ARG A 354 -6.92 -12.30 13.75
C ARG A 354 -8.15 -11.99 14.60
N TRP A 355 -8.40 -10.72 14.87
CA TRP A 355 -9.54 -10.30 15.70
C TRP A 355 -10.87 -10.66 15.02
N LEU A 356 -10.99 -10.40 13.71
CA LEU A 356 -12.16 -10.79 12.94
C LEU A 356 -12.37 -12.31 12.97
N ALA A 357 -11.30 -13.09 12.82
CA ALA A 357 -11.39 -14.53 12.85
C ALA A 357 -11.79 -15.08 14.23
N GLU A 358 -11.30 -14.49 15.32
CA GLU A 358 -11.72 -14.82 16.69
C GLU A 358 -13.21 -14.49 16.91
N THR A 359 -13.68 -13.34 16.44
CA THR A 359 -15.12 -12.99 16.56
C THR A 359 -16.04 -13.86 15.72
N GLU A 360 -15.59 -14.30 14.54
CA GLU A 360 -16.35 -15.22 13.69
C GLU A 360 -16.42 -16.62 14.33
N ASP A 361 -15.31 -17.11 14.88
CA ASP A 361 -15.26 -18.37 15.62
C ASP A 361 -16.20 -18.34 16.84
N GLU A 362 -16.26 -17.22 17.57
CA GLU A 362 -17.22 -17.01 18.67
C GLU A 362 -18.68 -17.04 18.18
N TRP A 363 -18.95 -16.47 17.01
CA TRP A 363 -20.29 -16.46 16.42
C TRP A 363 -20.71 -17.86 15.96
N GLU A 364 -19.83 -18.60 15.27
CA GLU A 364 -20.06 -20.00 14.90
C GLU A 364 -20.31 -20.89 16.13
N ALA A 365 -19.55 -20.68 17.21
CA ALA A 365 -19.75 -21.41 18.45
C ALA A 365 -21.14 -21.17 19.07
N ARG A 366 -21.63 -19.92 19.02
CA ARG A 366 -22.98 -19.57 19.48
C ARG A 366 -24.07 -20.20 18.60
N LEU A 367 -23.88 -20.24 17.28
CA LEU A 367 -24.81 -20.91 16.37
C LEU A 367 -24.81 -22.43 16.54
N GLY A 368 -23.64 -23.03 16.74
CA GLY A 368 -23.49 -24.47 16.99
C GLY A 368 -24.16 -24.91 18.28
N GLY A 369 -24.10 -24.09 19.33
CA GLY A 369 -24.83 -24.32 20.58
C GLY A 369 -26.35 -24.29 20.39
N ALA A 370 -26.88 -23.36 19.61
CA ALA A 370 -28.31 -23.25 19.33
C ALA A 370 -28.88 -24.44 18.51
N ALA A 371 -28.04 -25.16 17.76
CA ALA A 371 -28.43 -26.35 17.01
C ALA A 371 -28.40 -27.65 17.85
N GLU A 372 -27.62 -27.70 18.93
CA GLU A 372 -27.53 -28.87 19.82
C GLU A 372 -28.64 -28.91 20.89
N ASP A 373 -29.33 -27.80 21.17
CA ASP A 373 -30.43 -27.71 22.15
C ASP A 373 -31.73 -28.45 21.71
N GLY A 374 -31.74 -29.11 20.55
CA GLY A 374 -32.91 -29.82 20.00
C GLY A 374 -32.72 -31.32 19.70
N SER A 375 -31.53 -31.91 19.91
CA SER A 375 -31.29 -33.30 19.50
C SER A 375 -30.43 -34.08 20.49
N ALA A 376 -31.09 -34.82 21.36
CA ALA A 376 -30.47 -35.87 22.17
C ALA A 376 -29.88 -36.97 21.25
N GLY A 377 -28.55 -37.09 21.18
CA GLY A 377 -27.92 -38.15 20.40
C GLY A 377 -26.41 -38.28 20.57
N GLY A 378 -25.98 -39.02 21.62
CA GLY A 378 -24.74 -39.81 21.70
C GLY A 378 -23.37 -39.10 21.64
N PRO A 379 -22.31 -39.65 22.30
CA PRO A 379 -20.98 -39.07 22.28
C PRO A 379 -20.26 -39.46 20.99
N ALA A 380 -20.60 -38.81 19.87
CA ALA A 380 -19.79 -38.85 18.67
C ALA A 380 -18.56 -37.96 18.90
N ALA A 381 -17.37 -38.54 18.80
CA ALA A 381 -16.09 -37.85 18.93
C ALA A 381 -16.07 -36.59 18.05
N LYS A 382 -16.21 -35.41 18.66
CA LYS A 382 -16.15 -34.11 17.99
C LYS A 382 -14.78 -33.98 17.33
N LYS A 383 -14.69 -34.21 16.01
CA LYS A 383 -13.50 -33.86 15.22
C LYS A 383 -13.24 -32.37 15.48
N LYS A 384 -12.06 -32.02 16.00
CA LYS A 384 -11.64 -30.61 16.14
C LYS A 384 -11.75 -29.95 14.76
N LYS A 385 -12.79 -29.15 14.53
CA LYS A 385 -12.85 -28.28 13.36
C LYS A 385 -11.71 -27.28 13.49
N GLU A 386 -10.92 -27.14 12.44
CA GLU A 386 -9.92 -26.08 12.35
C GLU A 386 -10.69 -24.75 12.38
N THR A 387 -10.43 -23.92 13.39
CA THR A 387 -11.11 -22.64 13.55
C THR A 387 -10.50 -21.61 12.60
N TYR A 388 -11.26 -20.57 12.25
CA TYR A 388 -10.77 -19.53 11.37
C TYR A 388 -9.58 -18.81 12.01
N ALA A 389 -9.62 -18.51 13.31
CA ALA A 389 -8.50 -17.91 14.03
C ALA A 389 -7.25 -18.80 14.01
N ALA A 390 -7.41 -20.12 14.15
CA ALA A 390 -6.29 -21.06 14.03
C ALA A 390 -5.66 -21.01 12.63
N SER A 391 -6.47 -20.92 11.57
CA SER A 391 -5.97 -20.79 10.20
C SER A 391 -5.23 -19.46 9.96
N ALA A 392 -5.72 -18.35 10.55
CA ALA A 392 -5.08 -17.05 10.46
C ALA A 392 -3.70 -17.05 11.15
N VAL A 393 -3.61 -17.66 12.33
CA VAL A 393 -2.34 -17.85 13.06
C VAL A 393 -1.35 -18.69 12.25
N LEU A 394 -1.80 -19.80 11.65
CA LEU A 394 -0.97 -20.64 10.79
C LEU A 394 -0.49 -19.87 9.54
N GLY A 395 -1.38 -19.12 8.90
CA GLY A 395 -1.06 -18.26 7.77
C GLY A 395 0.02 -17.23 8.13
N ARG A 396 -0.11 -16.59 9.29
CA ARG A 396 0.87 -15.63 9.80
C ARG A 396 2.23 -16.27 10.08
N GLN A 397 2.25 -17.44 10.71
CA GLN A 397 3.48 -18.20 10.97
C GLN A 397 4.17 -18.60 9.68
N TYR A 398 3.42 -19.11 8.70
CA TYR A 398 3.94 -19.44 7.37
C TYR A 398 4.57 -18.21 6.68
N LEU A 399 3.86 -17.07 6.66
CA LEU A 399 4.37 -15.84 6.07
C LEU A 399 5.64 -15.34 6.78
N ASN A 400 5.68 -15.43 8.11
CA ASN A 400 6.86 -15.06 8.89
C ASN A 400 8.06 -15.93 8.50
N GLY A 401 7.87 -17.26 8.47
CA GLY A 401 8.90 -18.22 8.05
C GLY A 401 9.41 -17.92 6.63
N LYS A 402 8.49 -17.61 5.71
CA LYS A 402 8.83 -17.25 4.32
C LYS A 402 9.62 -15.95 4.22
N LEU A 403 9.22 -14.89 4.93
CA LEU A 403 9.92 -13.60 4.94
C LEU A 403 11.30 -13.71 5.58
N ASN A 404 11.44 -14.49 6.65
CA ASN A 404 12.71 -14.76 7.31
C ASN A 404 13.65 -15.59 6.42
N GLY A 405 13.13 -16.63 5.79
CA GLY A 405 13.88 -17.44 4.82
C GLY A 405 14.37 -16.62 3.63
N GLU A 406 13.51 -15.74 3.09
CA GLU A 406 13.91 -14.83 2.01
C GLU A 406 14.99 -13.83 2.46
N LYS A 407 14.87 -13.26 3.66
CA LYS A 407 15.89 -12.35 4.21
C LYS A 407 17.23 -13.07 4.37
N ALA A 408 17.24 -14.29 4.90
CA ALA A 408 18.46 -15.10 5.03
C ALA A 408 19.08 -15.41 3.66
N ASP A 409 18.26 -15.80 2.67
CA ASP A 409 18.71 -16.05 1.29
C ASP A 409 19.31 -14.78 0.65
N MET A 410 18.71 -13.61 0.87
CA MET A 410 19.25 -12.33 0.40
C MET A 410 20.60 -12.01 1.04
N ILE A 411 20.75 -12.19 2.36
CA ILE A 411 22.02 -11.95 3.05
C ILE A 411 23.11 -12.88 2.49
N ALA A 412 22.80 -14.17 2.32
CA ALA A 412 23.73 -15.14 1.77
C ALA A 412 24.15 -14.78 0.32
N ARG A 413 23.20 -14.33 -0.51
CA ARG A 413 23.51 -13.82 -1.87
C ARG A 413 24.37 -12.58 -1.82
N ALA A 414 24.07 -11.62 -0.94
CA ALA A 414 24.83 -10.38 -0.82
C ALA A 414 26.29 -10.65 -0.43
N ALA A 415 26.52 -11.55 0.53
CA ALA A 415 27.86 -11.98 0.93
C ALA A 415 28.63 -12.61 -0.24
N ALA A 416 27.99 -13.50 -1.01
CA ALA A 416 28.62 -14.10 -2.18
C ALA A 416 28.88 -13.09 -3.30
N MET A 417 27.98 -12.13 -3.51
CA MET A 417 28.19 -11.03 -4.45
C MET A 417 29.34 -10.12 -4.03
N LEU A 418 29.55 -9.90 -2.73
CA LEU A 418 30.68 -9.13 -2.22
C LEU A 418 32.02 -9.80 -2.57
N ARG A 419 32.12 -11.13 -2.37
CA ARG A 419 33.29 -11.91 -2.79
C ARG A 419 33.58 -11.77 -4.29
N VAL A 420 32.53 -11.71 -5.13
CA VAL A 420 32.70 -11.43 -6.57
C VAL A 420 33.31 -10.05 -6.81
N VAL A 421 32.84 -9.04 -6.09
CA VAL A 421 33.34 -7.66 -6.23
C VAL A 421 34.80 -7.58 -5.79
N GLU A 422 35.16 -8.22 -4.68
CA GLU A 422 36.54 -8.29 -4.17
C GLU A 422 37.47 -8.96 -5.18
N ALA A 423 37.11 -10.16 -5.65
CA ALA A 423 37.91 -10.89 -6.62
C ALA A 423 38.05 -10.15 -7.97
N GLU A 424 37.00 -9.47 -8.44
CA GLU A 424 37.05 -8.61 -9.62
C GLU A 424 37.92 -7.36 -9.40
N ALA A 425 37.93 -6.79 -8.19
CA ALA A 425 38.76 -5.65 -7.83
C ALA A 425 40.25 -6.02 -7.78
N GLU A 426 40.59 -7.16 -7.18
CA GLU A 426 41.95 -7.70 -7.17
C GLU A 426 42.47 -8.00 -8.57
N ALA A 427 41.64 -8.64 -9.42
CA ALA A 427 41.99 -8.87 -10.82
C ALA A 427 42.19 -7.55 -11.58
N ALA A 428 41.32 -6.56 -11.37
CA ALA A 428 41.46 -5.24 -12.00
C ALA A 428 42.73 -4.50 -11.55
N ALA A 429 43.14 -4.67 -10.28
CA ALA A 429 44.38 -4.09 -9.76
C ALA A 429 45.62 -4.73 -10.41
N ARG A 430 45.66 -6.06 -10.50
CA ARG A 430 46.75 -6.81 -11.17
C ARG A 430 46.90 -6.38 -12.64
N GLU A 431 45.82 -6.40 -13.40
CA GLU A 431 45.81 -5.98 -14.81
C GLU A 431 46.23 -4.50 -14.99
N LYS A 432 45.88 -3.64 -14.02
CA LYS A 432 46.28 -2.22 -14.05
C LYS A 432 47.79 -2.07 -13.90
N GLU A 433 48.42 -2.85 -13.01
CA GLU A 433 49.86 -2.84 -12.79
C GLU A 433 50.63 -3.46 -13.96
N GLU A 434 50.19 -4.60 -14.48
CA GLU A 434 50.77 -5.22 -15.70
C GLU A 434 50.75 -4.26 -16.89
N ARG A 435 49.63 -3.55 -17.08
CA ARG A 435 49.53 -2.53 -18.12
C ARG A 435 50.47 -1.34 -17.88
N LYS A 436 50.66 -0.91 -16.63
CA LYS A 436 51.66 0.13 -16.32
C LYS A 436 53.07 -0.35 -16.62
N ALA A 437 53.40 -1.60 -16.25
CA ALA A 437 54.68 -2.23 -16.57
C ALA A 437 54.91 -2.32 -18.08
N ARG A 438 53.92 -2.81 -18.85
CA ARG A 438 53.99 -2.86 -20.33
C ARG A 438 54.16 -1.48 -20.96
N ARG A 439 53.47 -0.45 -20.44
CA ARG A 439 53.66 0.94 -20.92
C ARG A 439 55.06 1.48 -20.59
N ARG A 440 55.61 1.17 -19.42
CA ARG A 440 56.99 1.52 -19.04
C ARG A 440 58.00 0.82 -19.94
N ALA A 441 57.91 -0.50 -20.09
CA ALA A 441 58.79 -1.28 -20.97
C ALA A 441 58.72 -0.81 -22.44
N ALA A 442 57.53 -0.49 -22.96
CA ALA A 442 57.38 0.05 -24.30
C ALA A 442 57.97 1.47 -24.45
N TRP A 443 57.90 2.28 -23.40
CA TRP A 443 58.53 3.60 -23.37
C TRP A 443 60.06 3.47 -23.34
N GLU A 444 60.60 2.60 -22.48
CA GLU A 444 62.04 2.29 -22.41
C GLU A 444 62.58 1.73 -23.72
N ALA A 445 61.86 0.80 -24.37
CA ALA A 445 62.24 0.27 -25.69
C ALA A 445 62.28 1.36 -26.77
N ARG A 446 61.34 2.31 -26.75
CA ARG A 446 61.35 3.47 -27.66
C ARG A 446 62.53 4.39 -27.40
N GLN A 447 62.88 4.64 -26.13
CA GLN A 447 64.07 5.43 -25.78
C GLN A 447 65.35 4.75 -26.29
N ARG A 448 65.50 3.43 -26.09
CA ARG A 448 66.67 2.67 -26.59
C ARG A 448 66.79 2.68 -28.11
N LEU A 449 65.68 2.60 -28.85
CA LEU A 449 65.69 2.73 -30.32
C LEU A 449 66.12 4.14 -30.77
N ALA A 450 65.64 5.18 -30.09
CA ALA A 450 66.02 6.56 -30.38
C ALA A 450 67.50 6.84 -30.05
N GLU A 451 68.05 6.20 -29.03
CA GLU A 451 69.48 6.29 -28.68
C GLU A 451 70.36 5.51 -29.69
N GLY A 452 69.90 4.36 -30.20
CA GLY A 452 70.62 3.56 -31.20
C GLY A 452 70.72 4.21 -32.59
N GLU A 453 69.67 4.91 -33.04
CA GLU A 453 69.69 5.69 -34.29
C GLU A 453 70.61 6.94 -34.22
N GLY A 454 71.02 7.35 -33.03
CA GLY A 454 71.95 8.45 -32.81
C GLY A 454 73.44 8.10 -33.01
N THR A 455 73.78 6.82 -33.12
CA THR A 455 75.18 6.32 -33.15
C THR A 455 75.71 5.91 -34.51
N GLU A 456 74.91 5.98 -35.59
CA GLU A 456 75.34 5.70 -36.98
C GLU A 456 75.50 6.97 -37.85
N LYS A 457 75.87 8.10 -37.25
CA LYS A 457 76.51 9.20 -38.01
C LYS A 457 77.99 9.26 -37.65
N GLY A 458 78.75 8.32 -38.21
CA GLY A 458 80.21 8.36 -38.23
C GLY A 458 80.73 9.58 -39.02
N PRO A 459 81.90 10.13 -38.64
CA PRO A 459 82.45 11.37 -39.18
C PRO A 459 82.83 11.23 -40.66
N ALA A 460 82.59 12.29 -41.42
CA ALA A 460 83.04 12.48 -42.80
C ALA A 460 84.57 12.62 -42.89
#